data_AF-A0A6C0Y3W6-F1
#
_entry.id   AF-A0A6C0Y3W6-F1
#
_cell.length_a   1.000
_cell.length_b   1.000
_cell.length_c   1.000
_cell.angle_alpha   90.00
_cell.angle_beta   90.00
_cell.angle_gamma   90.00
#
_symmetry.space_group_name_H-M   'P 1'
#
loop_
_entity.id
_entity.type
_entity.pdbx_description
1 polymer ?
#
loop_
_entity_poly.entity_id
_entity_poly.type
_entity_poly.pdbx_seq_one_letter_code
_entity_poly.pdbx_strand_id
1 'polypeptide(L)'
;MPDFTVREYAFISVAYEGCPTSSLDHAYIPEKAFEHLCDLSASFSKHGAKVFELAGRRKLKLDQYVGVIETPCGTRVEILPKHVELSGANDQAVILAERKLLQKMLSVSLHLPSREAGSANLNRFKQPLHEWIITQFLASFERLLQRGLRFDYNRVQEEQKFLRGQLQHVKYMRQPPAKKHIFPIEHDVYEVNRPENRLIRTALEVVCKKTKDANNWKLAQELRLMTSEIPRSQKIQQDFRQWQSGRLLALYAEIKPWTELILGEYMPVSTQGEWRGMSLLFPMEKLFEYFVAYHLRRGLPEYQVKTQHSTEHICKHQQSKIFKLKPDIFIDRSQTNAKNIVLDTKWKLINQNDRGGRYGLKDSDIQQTFAYSHYYLKHESEVILVYPYRAGKFDKPLDDFGFRHTYGAKLRVVPFNLDEPQNFKII
;
A
#
# COMPACT_ATOMS: atom_id res chain seq x y z
N MET A 1 15.25 0.31 21.76
CA MET A 1 13.82 0.68 21.88
C MET A 1 12.98 -0.56 21.61
N PRO A 2 11.92 -0.82 22.37
CA PRO A 2 11.11 -2.03 22.20
C PRO A 2 10.25 -1.92 20.94
N ASP A 3 10.39 -2.93 20.08
CA ASP A 3 9.52 -3.15 18.93
C ASP A 3 8.48 -4.22 19.36
N PHE A 4 7.19 -3.93 19.17
CA PHE A 4 6.09 -4.85 19.48
C PHE A 4 5.55 -5.44 18.18
N THR A 5 5.19 -6.72 18.18
CA THR A 5 4.54 -7.37 17.06
C THR A 5 3.21 -7.95 17.50
N VAL A 6 2.14 -7.59 16.81
CA VAL A 6 0.76 -8.02 17.06
C VAL A 6 0.07 -8.36 15.74
N ARG A 7 -1.13 -8.93 15.77
CA ARG A 7 -1.95 -9.18 14.59
C ARG A 7 -3.12 -8.21 14.47
N GLU A 8 -3.73 -8.15 13.29
CA GLU A 8 -5.04 -7.50 13.13
C GLU A 8 -6.04 -8.04 14.17
N TYR A 9 -6.94 -7.17 14.64
CA TYR A 9 -7.87 -7.44 15.73
C TYR A 9 -7.27 -7.72 17.12
N ALA A 10 -5.94 -7.62 17.30
CA ALA A 10 -5.31 -7.71 18.62
C ALA A 10 -5.65 -6.52 19.52
N PHE A 11 -5.36 -6.65 20.81
CA PHE A 11 -5.51 -5.58 21.78
C PHE A 11 -4.17 -4.88 22.07
N ILE A 12 -4.24 -3.58 22.32
CA ILE A 12 -3.12 -2.78 22.80
C ILE A 12 -3.55 -2.14 24.13
N SER A 13 -2.72 -2.25 25.17
CA SER A 13 -2.99 -1.65 26.47
C SER A 13 -1.78 -0.91 27.01
N VAL A 14 -2.03 -0.01 27.96
CA VAL A 14 -0.93 0.67 28.67
C VAL A 14 -0.23 -0.33 29.57
N ALA A 15 1.09 -0.40 29.49
CA ALA A 15 1.93 -1.21 30.37
C ALA A 15 1.80 -0.75 31.83
N TYR A 16 1.85 -1.70 32.76
CA TYR A 16 1.79 -1.46 34.20
C TYR A 16 2.68 -2.49 34.93
N GLU A 17 3.00 -2.22 36.20
CA GLU A 17 3.85 -3.11 36.98
C GLU A 17 3.20 -4.49 37.15
N GLY A 18 3.93 -5.55 36.77
CA GLY A 18 3.40 -6.93 36.76
C GLY A 18 2.47 -7.27 35.60
N CYS A 19 2.41 -6.47 34.53
CA CYS A 19 1.61 -6.82 33.36
C CYS A 19 2.14 -8.09 32.67
N PRO A 20 1.27 -8.88 32.01
CA PRO A 20 1.70 -10.04 31.23
C PRO A 20 2.71 -9.69 30.13
N THR A 21 3.50 -10.67 29.70
CA THR A 21 4.32 -10.55 28.50
C THR A 21 3.43 -10.35 27.28
N SER A 22 3.81 -9.40 26.41
CA SER A 22 3.07 -9.14 25.18
C SER A 22 3.05 -10.38 24.28
N SER A 23 1.90 -10.65 23.66
CA SER A 23 1.69 -11.73 22.69
C SER A 23 1.18 -11.15 21.37
N LEU A 24 1.03 -12.02 20.36
CA LEU A 24 0.48 -11.63 19.05
C LEU A 24 -0.96 -11.09 19.12
N ASP A 25 -1.72 -11.45 20.15
CA ASP A 25 -3.11 -11.03 20.32
C ASP A 25 -3.28 -9.90 21.35
N HIS A 26 -2.24 -9.57 22.14
CA HIS A 26 -2.29 -8.48 23.10
C HIS A 26 -0.89 -7.91 23.43
N ALA A 27 -0.66 -6.64 23.12
CA ALA A 27 0.56 -5.91 23.52
C ALA A 27 0.33 -4.90 24.65
N TYR A 28 1.33 -4.78 25.53
CA TYR A 28 1.41 -3.80 26.61
C TYR A 28 2.51 -2.78 26.31
N ILE A 29 2.12 -1.56 25.94
CA ILE A 29 3.04 -0.52 25.44
C ILE A 29 3.18 0.65 26.43
N PRO A 30 4.24 1.47 26.34
CA PRO A 30 4.39 2.66 27.17
C PRO A 30 3.19 3.62 27.04
N GLU A 31 2.83 4.30 28.13
CA GLU A 31 1.68 5.22 28.19
C GLU A 31 1.73 6.31 27.11
N LYS A 32 2.88 6.96 26.92
CA LYS A 32 3.09 7.96 25.86
C LYS A 32 2.81 7.42 24.45
N ALA A 33 3.13 6.15 24.20
CA ALA A 33 2.85 5.51 22.93
C ALA A 33 1.35 5.25 22.77
N PHE A 34 0.69 4.81 23.85
CA PHE A 34 -0.76 4.56 23.88
C PHE A 34 -1.59 5.83 23.66
N GLU A 35 -1.24 6.93 24.31
CA GLU A 35 -1.89 8.23 24.12
C GLU A 35 -1.81 8.69 22.66
N HIS A 36 -0.62 8.56 22.05
CA HIS A 36 -0.45 8.88 20.63
C HIS A 36 -1.33 8.01 19.71
N LEU A 37 -1.47 6.71 20.02
CA LEU A 37 -2.38 5.83 19.27
C LEU A 37 -3.85 6.23 19.43
N CYS A 38 -4.25 6.75 20.60
CA CYS A 38 -5.60 7.27 20.83
C CYS A 38 -5.87 8.52 20.00
N ASP A 39 -4.93 9.47 19.95
CA ASP A 39 -5.05 10.68 19.12
C ASP A 39 -5.13 10.34 17.64
N LEU A 40 -4.30 9.40 17.21
CA LEU A 40 -4.27 8.89 15.85
C LEU A 40 -5.58 8.17 15.49
N SER A 41 -6.15 7.35 16.38
CA SER A 41 -7.50 6.77 16.24
C SER A 41 -8.58 7.83 16.06
N ALA A 42 -8.57 8.89 16.87
CA ALA A 42 -9.54 9.98 16.78
C ALA A 42 -9.43 10.73 15.43
N SER A 43 -8.20 10.92 14.92
CA SER A 43 -7.97 11.51 13.59
C SER A 43 -8.55 10.65 12.46
N PHE A 44 -8.31 9.33 12.50
CA PHE A 44 -8.83 8.39 11.50
C PHE A 44 -10.35 8.37 11.45
N SER A 45 -11.02 8.35 12.62
CA SER A 45 -12.48 8.33 12.69
C SER A 45 -13.12 9.57 12.05
N LYS A 46 -12.48 10.74 12.12
CA LYS A 46 -12.97 11.97 11.46
C LYS A 46 -12.99 11.87 9.94
N HIS A 47 -12.17 10.99 9.36
CA HIS A 47 -12.01 10.80 7.93
C HIS A 47 -12.64 9.49 7.42
N GLY A 48 -13.46 8.83 8.25
CA GLY A 48 -14.21 7.63 7.89
C GLY A 48 -13.43 6.33 7.89
N ALA A 49 -12.15 6.33 8.31
CA ALA A 49 -11.37 5.11 8.51
C ALA A 49 -11.42 4.68 9.98
N LYS A 50 -11.75 3.41 10.26
CA LYS A 50 -11.67 2.84 11.60
C LYS A 50 -10.45 1.95 11.69
N VAL A 51 -9.36 2.49 12.24
CA VAL A 51 -8.10 1.75 12.40
C VAL A 51 -7.99 1.14 13.80
N PHE A 52 -8.56 1.82 14.81
CA PHE A 52 -8.60 1.39 16.20
C PHE A 52 -9.98 1.65 16.77
N GLU A 53 -10.43 0.75 17.64
CA GLU A 53 -11.63 0.89 18.44
C GLU A 53 -11.23 1.02 19.92
N LEU A 54 -11.73 2.04 20.61
CA LEU A 54 -11.56 2.18 22.06
C LEU A 54 -12.35 1.07 22.76
N ALA A 55 -11.63 0.13 23.38
CA ALA A 55 -12.19 -1.01 24.11
C ALA A 55 -12.01 -0.81 25.63
N GLY A 56 -12.18 0.42 26.11
CA GLY A 56 -11.98 0.85 27.49
C GLY A 56 -11.01 2.03 27.62
N ARG A 57 -10.77 2.49 28.86
CA ARG A 57 -9.93 3.69 29.12
C ARG A 57 -8.44 3.51 28.83
N ARG A 58 -7.92 2.28 28.96
CA ARG A 58 -6.49 1.94 28.76
C ARG A 58 -6.31 0.77 27.80
N LYS A 59 -7.27 0.59 26.89
CA LYS A 59 -7.32 -0.55 25.96
C LYS A 59 -7.86 -0.12 24.60
N LEU A 60 -7.10 -0.39 23.56
CA LEU A 60 -7.47 -0.25 22.15
C LEU A 60 -7.59 -1.64 21.53
N LYS A 61 -8.53 -1.80 20.62
CA LYS A 61 -8.65 -2.97 19.75
C LYS A 61 -8.27 -2.54 18.33
N LEU A 62 -7.35 -3.28 17.71
CA LEU A 62 -7.01 -3.07 16.31
C LEU A 62 -8.15 -3.52 15.40
N ASP A 63 -8.19 -2.99 14.18
CA ASP A 63 -9.10 -3.44 13.12
C ASP A 63 -8.30 -4.15 12.00
N GLN A 64 -8.90 -4.30 10.83
CA GLN A 64 -8.37 -4.95 9.61
C GLN A 64 -7.21 -4.21 8.90
N TYR A 65 -6.39 -3.48 9.65
CA TYR A 65 -5.22 -2.76 9.13
C TYR A 65 -3.94 -3.46 9.58
N VAL A 66 -2.99 -3.60 8.65
CA VAL A 66 -1.66 -4.17 8.90
C VAL A 66 -0.57 -3.20 8.51
N GLY A 67 0.63 -3.39 9.05
CA GLY A 67 1.81 -2.62 8.69
C GLY A 67 2.62 -2.26 9.91
N VAL A 68 3.12 -1.02 9.99
CA VAL A 68 3.95 -0.54 11.10
C VAL A 68 3.45 0.81 11.56
N ILE A 69 3.39 1.01 12.86
CA ILE A 69 3.16 2.31 13.48
C ILE A 69 4.39 2.65 14.30
N GLU A 70 4.97 3.81 14.05
CA GLU A 70 5.97 4.39 14.92
C GLU A 70 5.30 5.54 15.70
N THR A 71 5.68 5.68 16.96
CA THR A 71 5.22 6.78 17.84
C THR A 71 6.35 7.77 18.11
N PRO A 72 6.05 9.02 18.52
CA PRO A 72 7.08 10.03 18.83
C PRO A 72 8.08 9.61 19.90
N CYS A 73 7.67 8.76 20.85
CA CYS A 73 8.56 8.22 21.87
C CYS A 73 9.45 7.06 21.36
N GLY A 74 9.41 6.74 20.06
CA GLY A 74 10.24 5.72 19.42
C GLY A 74 9.72 4.29 19.58
N THR A 75 8.53 4.10 20.16
CA THR A 75 7.87 2.79 20.19
C THR A 75 7.35 2.44 18.81
N ARG A 76 7.67 1.22 18.34
CA ARG A 76 7.17 0.67 17.08
C ARG A 76 6.23 -0.49 17.34
N VAL A 77 5.11 -0.52 16.62
CA VAL A 77 4.14 -1.61 16.63
C VAL A 77 4.00 -2.12 15.21
N GLU A 78 4.46 -3.34 14.95
CA GLU A 78 4.23 -4.08 13.72
C GLU A 78 2.91 -4.86 13.86
N ILE A 79 1.99 -4.65 12.92
CA ILE A 79 0.68 -5.30 12.87
C ILE A 79 0.67 -6.25 11.68
N LEU A 80 0.52 -7.55 11.93
CA LEU A 80 0.56 -8.62 10.94
C LEU A 80 -0.85 -9.15 10.60
N PRO A 81 -1.02 -9.72 9.40
CA PRO A 81 -2.31 -10.30 8.99
C PRO A 81 -2.63 -11.57 9.78
N LYS A 82 -3.89 -11.80 10.14
CA LYS A 82 -4.32 -12.98 10.92
C LYS A 82 -4.72 -14.12 9.99
N HIS A 83 -3.75 -14.72 9.32
CA HIS A 83 -4.00 -15.80 8.33
C HIS A 83 -3.52 -17.18 8.80
N VAL A 84 -2.39 -17.22 9.52
CA VAL A 84 -1.72 -18.47 9.90
C VAL A 84 -2.27 -18.96 11.24
N GLU A 85 -2.57 -20.27 11.34
CA GLU A 85 -3.01 -20.85 12.60
C GLU A 85 -1.87 -20.90 13.63
N LEU A 86 -2.19 -20.57 14.88
CA LEU A 86 -1.28 -20.69 16.02
C LEU A 86 -1.12 -22.14 16.52
N SER A 87 -1.97 -23.07 16.07
CA SER A 87 -2.11 -24.41 16.62
C SER A 87 -0.82 -25.24 16.42
N GLY A 88 0.05 -25.27 17.44
CA GLY A 88 1.28 -26.07 17.47
C GLY A 88 2.53 -25.40 16.88
N ALA A 89 2.43 -24.16 16.39
CA ALA A 89 3.56 -23.39 15.87
C ALA A 89 4.13 -22.45 16.92
N ASN A 90 5.46 -22.33 16.97
CA ASN A 90 6.14 -21.29 17.74
C ASN A 90 5.75 -19.90 17.19
N ASP A 91 5.45 -18.93 18.06
CA ASP A 91 5.13 -17.53 17.70
C ASP A 91 6.10 -16.95 16.66
N GLN A 92 7.39 -17.28 16.76
CA GLN A 92 8.39 -16.84 15.78
C GLN A 92 8.13 -17.38 14.37
N ALA A 93 7.70 -18.62 14.22
CA ALA A 93 7.38 -19.20 12.92
C ALA A 93 6.13 -18.53 12.30
N VAL A 94 5.14 -18.23 13.14
CA VAL A 94 3.91 -17.52 12.73
C VAL A 94 4.23 -16.11 12.28
N ILE A 95 5.02 -15.36 13.05
CA ILE A 95 5.49 -14.01 12.69
C ILE A 95 6.19 -14.02 11.34
N LEU A 96 7.12 -14.97 11.12
CA LEU A 96 7.85 -15.07 9.86
C LEU A 96 6.92 -15.38 8.67
N ALA A 97 5.95 -16.28 8.86
CA ALA A 97 5.00 -16.65 7.82
C ALA A 97 4.05 -15.49 7.47
N GLU A 98 3.46 -14.83 8.47
CA GLU A 98 2.55 -13.68 8.27
C GLU A 98 3.29 -12.47 7.68
N ARG A 99 4.54 -12.23 8.10
CA ARG A 99 5.37 -11.17 7.51
C ARG A 99 5.72 -11.47 6.05
N LYS A 100 6.10 -12.71 5.74
CA LYS A 100 6.35 -13.14 4.36
C LYS A 100 5.11 -12.97 3.48
N LEU A 101 3.93 -13.32 4.01
CA LEU A 101 2.66 -13.13 3.33
C LEU A 101 2.39 -11.65 3.03
N LEU A 102 2.55 -10.78 4.03
CA LEU A 102 2.34 -9.34 3.87
C LEU A 102 3.31 -8.74 2.85
N GLN A 103 4.60 -9.09 2.92
CA GLN A 103 5.61 -8.66 1.94
C GLN A 103 5.26 -9.13 0.52
N LYS A 104 4.77 -10.36 0.36
CA LYS A 104 4.30 -10.89 -0.94
C LYS A 104 3.13 -10.07 -1.49
N MET A 105 2.12 -9.77 -0.68
CA MET A 105 0.97 -8.97 -1.12
C MET A 105 1.35 -7.51 -1.46
N LEU A 106 2.20 -6.90 -0.64
CA LEU A 106 2.69 -5.54 -0.88
C LEU A 106 3.54 -5.47 -2.15
N SER A 107 4.36 -6.49 -2.41
CA SER A 107 5.18 -6.54 -3.63
C SER A 107 4.32 -6.49 -4.91
N VAL A 108 3.18 -7.18 -4.89
CA VAL A 108 2.22 -7.16 -6.00
C VAL A 108 1.49 -5.82 -6.06
N SER A 109 1.01 -5.33 -4.92
CA SER A 109 0.22 -4.08 -4.84
C SER A 109 1.03 -2.85 -5.27
N LEU A 110 2.33 -2.84 -5.01
CA LEU A 110 3.26 -1.78 -5.40
C LEU A 110 3.85 -1.98 -6.82
N HIS A 111 3.31 -2.94 -7.60
CA HIS A 111 3.71 -3.23 -8.98
C HIS A 111 5.20 -3.56 -9.14
N LEU A 112 5.80 -4.25 -8.18
CA LEU A 112 7.22 -4.58 -8.24
C LEU A 112 7.51 -5.58 -9.38
N PRO A 113 8.66 -5.44 -10.07
CA PRO A 113 9.06 -6.39 -11.09
C PRO A 113 9.23 -7.79 -10.47
N SER A 114 8.53 -8.78 -11.03
CA SER A 114 8.51 -10.17 -10.54
C SER A 114 9.85 -10.91 -10.65
N ARG A 115 10.91 -10.26 -11.15
CA ARG A 115 12.18 -10.88 -11.52
C ARG A 115 13.18 -11.07 -10.36
N GLU A 116 12.90 -10.54 -9.18
CA GLU A 116 13.83 -10.61 -8.04
C GLU A 116 13.40 -11.57 -6.92
N ALA A 117 12.40 -12.44 -7.14
CA ALA A 117 12.06 -13.51 -6.19
C ALA A 117 12.95 -14.76 -6.38
N GLY A 118 14.27 -14.58 -6.43
CA GLY A 118 15.22 -15.68 -6.36
C GLY A 118 15.38 -16.22 -4.93
N SER A 119 15.78 -17.48 -4.82
CA SER A 119 16.01 -18.22 -3.55
C SER A 119 17.04 -17.58 -2.61
N ALA A 120 17.85 -16.62 -3.08
CA ALA A 120 18.80 -15.85 -2.27
C ALA A 120 18.14 -14.84 -1.30
N ASN A 121 16.82 -14.60 -1.39
CA ASN A 121 16.10 -13.61 -0.58
C ASN A 121 15.52 -14.14 0.75
N LEU A 122 15.72 -15.42 1.10
CA LEU A 122 15.13 -16.03 2.31
C LEU A 122 15.49 -15.30 3.62
N ASN A 123 16.67 -14.67 3.70
CA ASN A 123 17.09 -13.88 4.87
C ASN A 123 16.41 -12.51 4.99
N ARG A 124 15.90 -11.92 3.89
CA ARG A 124 15.20 -10.61 3.92
C ARG A 124 13.82 -10.69 4.59
N PHE A 125 13.21 -11.88 4.60
CA PHE A 125 11.89 -12.09 5.24
C PHE A 125 11.95 -12.13 6.78
N LYS A 126 13.15 -12.22 7.38
CA LYS A 126 13.33 -12.18 8.84
C LYS A 126 13.29 -10.76 9.40
N GLN A 127 13.60 -9.76 8.58
CA GLN A 127 13.61 -8.36 9.01
C GLN A 127 12.18 -7.85 9.22
N PRO A 128 11.94 -6.96 10.20
CA PRO A 128 10.66 -6.26 10.34
C PRO A 128 10.25 -5.55 9.05
N LEU A 129 8.94 -5.35 8.84
CA LEU A 129 8.39 -4.77 7.62
C LEU A 129 9.04 -3.43 7.24
N HIS A 130 9.32 -2.55 8.21
CA HIS A 130 9.93 -1.25 7.95
C HIS A 130 11.35 -1.36 7.39
N GLU A 131 12.17 -2.30 7.88
CA GLU A 131 13.52 -2.53 7.34
C GLU A 131 13.45 -3.16 5.95
N TRP A 132 12.48 -4.04 5.70
CA TRP A 132 12.26 -4.59 4.37
C TRP A 132 11.92 -3.49 3.36
N ILE A 133 11.02 -2.55 3.71
CA ILE A 133 10.68 -1.40 2.86
C ILE A 133 11.92 -0.55 2.59
N ILE A 134 12.75 -0.30 3.59
CA ILE A 134 14.02 0.42 3.46
C ILE A 134 14.94 -0.32 2.48
N THR A 135 15.10 -1.63 2.62
CA THR A 135 15.93 -2.44 1.73
C THR A 135 15.43 -2.35 0.28
N GLN A 136 14.11 -2.41 0.06
CA GLN A 136 13.55 -2.27 -1.29
C GLN A 136 13.78 -0.88 -1.88
N PHE A 137 13.59 0.18 -1.09
CA PHE A 137 13.88 1.54 -1.52
C PHE A 137 15.35 1.71 -1.92
N LEU A 138 16.28 1.27 -1.07
CA LEU A 138 17.72 1.41 -1.32
C LEU A 138 18.15 0.61 -2.55
N ALA A 139 17.66 -0.62 -2.72
CA ALA A 139 17.94 -1.44 -3.91
C ALA A 139 17.38 -0.81 -5.19
N SER A 140 16.18 -0.23 -5.14
CA SER A 140 15.63 0.54 -6.26
C SER A 140 16.42 1.81 -6.55
N PHE A 141 16.93 2.49 -5.52
CA PHE A 141 17.74 3.70 -5.71
C PHE A 141 19.12 3.40 -6.30
N GLU A 142 19.79 2.38 -5.80
CA GLU A 142 21.06 1.92 -6.35
C GLU A 142 20.92 1.57 -7.84
N ARG A 143 19.90 0.77 -8.19
CA ARG A 143 19.60 0.43 -9.60
C ARG A 143 19.30 1.67 -10.45
N LEU A 144 18.60 2.65 -9.89
CA LEU A 144 18.32 3.91 -10.58
C LEU A 144 19.60 4.71 -10.83
N LEU A 145 20.50 4.82 -9.84
CA LEU A 145 21.78 5.51 -9.99
C LEU A 145 22.66 4.82 -11.04
N GLN A 146 22.74 3.49 -11.03
CA GLN A 146 23.49 2.73 -12.03
C GLN A 146 22.98 2.96 -13.46
N ARG A 147 21.68 3.22 -13.63
CA ARG A 147 21.08 3.53 -14.94
C ARG A 147 21.11 5.03 -15.30
N GLY A 148 21.50 5.89 -14.36
CA GLY A 148 21.60 7.34 -14.52
C GLY A 148 20.36 8.10 -14.06
N LEU A 149 20.58 9.18 -13.31
CA LEU A 149 19.52 10.12 -12.92
C LEU A 149 19.09 10.98 -14.11
N ARG A 150 17.85 11.47 -14.06
CA ARG A 150 17.35 12.42 -15.05
C ARG A 150 17.72 13.82 -14.61
N PHE A 151 18.24 14.57 -15.55
CA PHE A 151 18.50 15.99 -15.45
C PHE A 151 17.39 16.73 -16.19
N ASP A 152 17.24 18.00 -15.90
CA ASP A 152 16.37 18.90 -16.67
C ASP A 152 17.09 20.21 -16.97
N TYR A 153 16.61 20.89 -18.01
CA TYR A 153 17.05 22.24 -18.34
C TYR A 153 16.24 23.23 -17.51
N ASN A 154 16.90 23.85 -16.54
CA ASN A 154 16.31 24.93 -15.75
C ASN A 154 16.77 26.27 -16.33
N ARG A 155 15.81 27.11 -16.71
CA ARG A 155 16.08 28.45 -17.22
C ARG A 155 16.46 29.38 -16.06
N VAL A 156 17.73 29.78 -16.03
CA VAL A 156 18.31 30.62 -14.97
C VAL A 156 18.57 32.02 -15.49
N GLN A 157 18.18 33.01 -14.70
CA GLN A 157 18.48 34.42 -14.95
C GLN A 157 19.54 34.89 -13.96
N GLU A 158 20.65 35.40 -14.46
CA GLU A 158 21.78 35.84 -13.64
C GLU A 158 22.53 37.01 -14.25
N GLU A 159 23.42 37.61 -13.46
CA GLU A 159 24.23 38.76 -13.84
C GLU A 159 25.70 38.35 -13.90
N GLN A 160 26.25 38.22 -15.11
CA GLN A 160 27.63 37.78 -15.34
C GLN A 160 28.49 38.86 -15.98
N LYS A 161 29.81 38.75 -15.82
CA LYS A 161 30.77 39.65 -16.50
C LYS A 161 31.01 39.30 -17.97
N PHE A 162 30.48 38.16 -18.42
CA PHE A 162 30.64 37.64 -19.77
C PHE A 162 29.27 37.24 -20.33
N LEU A 163 29.11 37.33 -21.65
CA LEU A 163 27.85 36.98 -22.32
C LEU A 163 27.84 35.50 -22.69
N ARG A 164 27.14 34.67 -21.90
CA ARG A 164 26.93 33.25 -22.18
C ARG A 164 25.44 32.90 -22.07
N GLY A 165 24.74 32.85 -23.20
CA GLY A 165 23.28 32.66 -23.25
C GLY A 165 22.56 33.85 -23.86
N GLN A 166 21.28 34.01 -23.57
CA GLN A 166 20.44 35.07 -24.11
C GLN A 166 20.54 36.34 -23.25
N LEU A 167 20.94 37.48 -23.85
CA LEU A 167 20.97 38.76 -23.14
C LEU A 167 19.54 39.26 -22.85
N GLN A 168 19.28 39.65 -21.61
CA GLN A 168 18.03 40.33 -21.24
C GLN A 168 18.10 41.81 -21.62
N HIS A 169 17.86 42.13 -22.90
CA HIS A 169 18.03 43.46 -23.48
C HIS A 169 17.36 44.58 -22.68
N VAL A 170 16.11 44.39 -22.24
CA VAL A 170 15.37 45.41 -21.46
C VAL A 170 16.07 45.71 -20.14
N LYS A 171 16.55 44.67 -19.44
CA LYS A 171 17.26 44.80 -18.16
C LYS A 171 18.63 45.45 -18.36
N TYR A 172 19.36 45.05 -19.40
CA TYR A 172 20.68 45.63 -19.74
C TYR A 172 20.60 47.10 -20.14
N MET A 173 19.61 47.49 -20.95
CA MET A 173 19.43 48.88 -21.38
C MET A 173 19.19 49.82 -20.18
N ARG A 174 18.40 49.36 -19.20
CA ARG A 174 18.06 50.12 -17.99
C ARG A 174 19.17 50.22 -16.94
N GLN A 175 20.28 49.50 -17.08
CA GLN A 175 21.39 49.57 -16.13
C GLN A 175 22.14 50.91 -16.22
N PRO A 176 22.65 51.45 -15.09
CA PRO A 176 23.48 52.64 -15.09
C PRO A 176 24.84 52.38 -15.77
N PRO A 177 25.52 53.42 -16.32
CA PRO A 177 26.81 53.28 -17.00
C PRO A 177 27.86 52.49 -16.19
N ALA A 178 27.91 52.71 -14.87
CA ALA A 178 28.84 52.03 -13.97
C ALA A 178 28.67 50.49 -13.94
N LYS A 179 27.49 49.97 -14.30
CA LYS A 179 27.19 48.52 -14.32
C LYS A 179 27.14 47.90 -15.71
N LYS A 180 27.47 48.64 -16.79
CA LYS A 180 27.44 48.12 -18.17
C LYS A 180 28.41 46.97 -18.44
N HIS A 181 29.37 46.74 -17.55
CA HIS A 181 30.24 45.58 -17.58
C HIS A 181 29.59 44.29 -17.03
N ILE A 182 28.32 44.36 -16.58
CA ILE A 182 27.54 43.25 -16.03
C ILE A 182 26.37 42.95 -16.98
N PHE A 183 26.39 41.77 -17.58
CA PHE A 183 25.38 41.30 -18.52
C PHE A 183 24.30 40.51 -17.77
N PRO A 184 23.04 41.00 -17.73
CA PRO A 184 21.92 40.21 -17.28
C PRO A 184 21.57 39.21 -18.38
N ILE A 185 21.82 37.94 -18.13
CA ILE A 185 21.65 36.85 -19.08
C ILE A 185 20.59 35.87 -18.60
N GLU A 186 20.02 35.17 -19.56
CA GLU A 186 19.10 34.06 -19.35
C GLU A 186 19.61 32.86 -20.15
N HIS A 187 19.82 31.74 -19.47
CA HIS A 187 20.36 30.53 -20.09
C HIS A 187 19.84 29.28 -19.38
N ASP A 188 19.90 28.15 -20.06
CA ASP A 188 19.43 26.88 -19.51
C ASP A 188 20.59 26.13 -18.87
N VAL A 189 20.47 25.82 -17.57
CA VAL A 189 21.42 24.99 -16.83
C VAL A 189 20.88 23.56 -16.77
N TYR A 190 21.70 22.61 -17.21
CA TYR A 190 21.37 21.19 -17.17
C TYR A 190 21.69 20.63 -15.77
N GLU A 191 20.66 20.45 -14.94
CA GLU A 191 20.82 20.10 -13.53
C GLU A 191 20.04 18.84 -13.15
N VAL A 192 20.57 18.11 -12.17
CA VAL A 192 19.91 16.96 -11.54
C VAL A 192 18.79 17.39 -10.56
N ASN A 193 18.64 18.69 -10.32
CA ASN A 193 17.68 19.26 -9.37
C ASN A 193 16.23 19.24 -9.91
N ARG A 194 15.67 18.03 -9.95
CA ARG A 194 14.29 17.76 -10.32
C ARG A 194 13.41 17.41 -9.12
N PRO A 195 12.08 17.64 -9.17
CA PRO A 195 11.17 17.22 -8.11
C PRO A 195 11.35 15.75 -7.71
N GLU A 196 11.50 14.86 -8.69
CA GLU A 196 11.64 13.42 -8.43
C GLU A 196 12.91 13.10 -7.64
N ASN A 197 14.05 13.69 -8.05
CA ASN A 197 15.34 13.52 -7.39
C ASN A 197 15.35 14.14 -5.99
N ARG A 198 14.75 15.33 -5.81
CA ARG A 198 14.59 15.96 -4.50
C ARG A 198 13.81 15.09 -3.53
N LEU A 199 12.73 14.46 -3.99
CA LEU A 199 11.91 13.55 -3.18
C LEU A 199 12.67 12.29 -2.80
N ILE A 200 13.33 11.62 -3.76
CA ILE A 200 14.16 10.44 -3.50
C ILE A 200 15.28 10.79 -2.51
N ARG A 201 15.94 11.94 -2.68
CA ARG A 201 16.94 12.45 -1.75
C ARG A 201 16.37 12.65 -0.35
N THR A 202 15.18 13.22 -0.25
CA THR A 202 14.51 13.44 1.03
C THR A 202 14.15 12.13 1.71
N ALA A 203 13.66 11.14 0.96
CA ALA A 203 13.39 9.80 1.46
C ALA A 203 14.67 9.12 1.97
N LEU A 204 15.78 9.22 1.23
CA LEU A 204 17.06 8.68 1.67
C LEU A 204 17.52 9.26 3.02
N GLU A 205 17.31 10.56 3.25
CA GLU A 205 17.67 11.22 4.50
C GLU A 205 16.80 10.77 5.68
N VAL A 206 15.54 10.37 5.41
CA VAL A 206 14.68 9.71 6.39
C VAL A 206 15.22 8.31 6.70
N VAL A 207 15.58 7.53 5.67
CA VAL A 207 16.14 6.18 5.82
C VAL A 207 17.41 6.19 6.66
N CYS A 208 18.35 7.10 6.36
CA CYS A 208 19.62 7.22 7.07
C CYS A 208 19.46 7.42 8.58
N LYS A 209 18.35 8.01 9.02
CA LYS A 209 18.04 8.26 10.43
C LYS A 209 17.30 7.11 11.11
N LYS A 210 16.55 6.31 10.35
CA LYS A 210 15.56 5.37 10.90
C LYS A 210 15.97 3.90 10.83
N THR A 211 16.83 3.54 9.89
CA THR A 211 17.30 2.16 9.75
C THR A 211 18.15 1.74 10.94
N LYS A 212 17.89 0.53 11.44
CA LYS A 212 18.66 -0.16 12.47
C LYS A 212 19.52 -1.30 11.88
N ASP A 213 19.27 -1.69 10.63
CA ASP A 213 20.03 -2.72 9.94
C ASP A 213 21.35 -2.16 9.42
N ALA A 214 22.47 -2.82 9.74
CA ALA A 214 23.81 -2.33 9.42
C ALA A 214 24.07 -2.29 7.91
N ASN A 215 23.52 -3.22 7.12
CA ASN A 215 23.70 -3.25 5.68
C ASN A 215 22.89 -2.13 5.01
N ASN A 216 21.65 -1.94 5.44
CA ASN A 216 20.82 -0.82 5.01
C ASN A 216 21.48 0.53 5.35
N TRP A 217 22.02 0.67 6.56
CA TRP A 217 22.71 1.88 6.98
C TRP A 217 23.92 2.18 6.09
N LYS A 218 24.78 1.18 5.84
CA LYS A 218 25.96 1.32 4.99
C LYS A 218 25.58 1.78 3.58
N LEU A 219 24.68 1.06 2.91
CA LEU A 219 24.23 1.41 1.56
C LEU A 219 23.58 2.79 1.52
N ALA A 220 22.78 3.15 2.54
CA ALA A 220 22.18 4.46 2.62
C ALA A 220 23.22 5.59 2.70
N GLN A 221 24.32 5.42 3.46
CA GLN A 221 25.38 6.43 3.53
C GLN A 221 26.16 6.55 2.22
N GLU A 222 26.44 5.44 1.53
CA GLU A 222 27.10 5.43 0.22
C GLU A 222 26.26 6.21 -0.81
N LEU A 223 24.97 5.88 -0.93
CA LEU A 223 24.03 6.59 -1.81
C LEU A 223 23.91 8.07 -1.41
N ARG A 224 23.99 8.37 -0.11
CA ARG A 224 23.91 9.74 0.41
C ARG A 224 25.13 10.57 0.02
N LEU A 225 26.31 9.97 -0.05
CA LEU A 225 27.52 10.64 -0.51
C LEU A 225 27.46 10.90 -2.02
N MET A 226 27.11 9.86 -2.80
CA MET A 226 27.03 9.94 -4.28
C MET A 226 26.00 10.97 -4.77
N THR A 227 24.98 11.28 -3.97
CA THR A 227 23.89 12.19 -4.35
C THR A 227 23.88 13.48 -3.54
N SER A 228 25.05 13.91 -3.05
CA SER A 228 25.21 15.08 -2.18
C SER A 228 24.86 16.41 -2.87
N GLU A 229 25.00 16.49 -4.20
CA GLU A 229 24.63 17.66 -5.00
C GLU A 229 23.12 17.87 -5.13
N ILE A 230 22.30 16.84 -4.86
CA ILE A 230 20.85 16.91 -4.98
C ILE A 230 20.28 17.57 -3.71
N PRO A 231 19.56 18.69 -3.82
CA PRO A 231 18.94 19.30 -2.66
C PRO A 231 17.77 18.45 -2.14
N ARG A 232 17.45 18.62 -0.85
CA ARG A 232 16.23 18.04 -0.27
C ARG A 232 15.00 18.81 -0.76
N SER A 233 13.87 18.11 -0.83
CA SER A 233 12.58 18.72 -1.09
C SER A 233 12.18 19.63 0.07
N GLN A 234 11.84 20.87 -0.24
CA GLN A 234 11.30 21.83 0.73
C GLN A 234 9.79 21.69 0.88
N LYS A 235 9.11 21.19 -0.17
CA LYS A 235 7.65 21.06 -0.24
C LYS A 235 7.28 19.72 -0.85
N ILE A 236 7.32 18.67 -0.04
CA ILE A 236 7.11 17.27 -0.45
C ILE A 236 5.84 17.11 -1.30
N GLN A 237 4.69 17.58 -0.82
CA GLN A 237 3.41 17.46 -1.55
C GLN A 237 3.42 18.19 -2.90
N GLN A 238 4.10 19.33 -2.99
CA GLN A 238 4.21 20.06 -4.25
C GLN A 238 5.11 19.31 -5.23
N ASP A 239 6.25 18.80 -4.77
CA ASP A 239 7.17 18.02 -5.60
C ASP A 239 6.50 16.73 -6.09
N PHE A 240 5.66 16.08 -5.27
CA PHE A 240 4.91 14.88 -5.71
C PHE A 240 3.88 15.22 -6.79
N ARG A 241 3.17 16.34 -6.67
CA ARG A 241 2.27 16.83 -7.72
C ARG A 241 3.00 17.15 -9.03
N GLN A 242 4.27 17.52 -8.95
CA GLN A 242 5.11 17.79 -10.11
C GLN A 242 5.82 16.55 -10.65
N TRP A 243 5.72 15.40 -9.98
CA TRP A 243 6.33 14.15 -10.44
C TRP A 243 5.74 13.74 -11.79
N GLN A 244 6.54 13.85 -12.85
CA GLN A 244 6.06 13.60 -14.21
C GLN A 244 5.88 12.10 -14.45
N SER A 245 4.96 11.76 -15.37
CA SER A 245 4.75 10.38 -15.81
C SER A 245 5.04 10.28 -17.30
N GLY A 246 5.64 9.17 -17.74
CA GLY A 246 5.89 8.93 -19.17
C GLY A 246 7.16 8.13 -19.42
N ARG A 247 7.48 7.91 -20.69
CA ARG A 247 8.61 7.07 -21.13
C ARG A 247 9.97 7.56 -20.59
N LEU A 248 10.14 8.88 -20.44
CA LEU A 248 11.38 9.47 -19.92
C LEU A 248 11.67 9.06 -18.47
N LEU A 249 10.62 8.84 -17.67
CA LEU A 249 10.70 8.45 -16.27
C LEU A 249 10.34 6.98 -16.05
N ALA A 250 10.39 6.14 -17.08
CA ALA A 250 10.13 4.70 -16.94
C ALA A 250 11.05 4.05 -15.90
N LEU A 251 12.31 4.51 -15.79
CA LEU A 251 13.26 4.03 -14.78
C LEU A 251 12.89 4.42 -13.35
N TYR A 252 12.09 5.47 -13.18
CA TYR A 252 11.65 5.98 -11.87
C TYR A 252 10.37 5.28 -11.37
N ALA A 253 9.70 4.50 -12.24
CA ALA A 253 8.47 3.81 -11.90
C ALA A 253 8.67 2.83 -10.73
N GLU A 254 9.84 2.19 -10.62
CA GLU A 254 10.13 1.22 -9.56
C GLU A 254 10.43 1.87 -8.20
N ILE A 255 10.99 3.08 -8.17
CA ILE A 255 11.37 3.75 -6.90
C ILE A 255 10.27 4.65 -6.35
N LYS A 256 9.38 5.16 -7.21
CA LYS A 256 8.32 6.09 -6.82
C LYS A 256 7.45 5.54 -5.66
N PRO A 257 6.90 4.31 -5.71
CA PRO A 257 6.03 3.82 -4.64
C PRO A 257 6.76 3.74 -3.29
N TRP A 258 8.04 3.38 -3.29
CA TRP A 258 8.86 3.34 -2.08
C TRP A 258 9.14 4.73 -1.52
N THR A 259 9.37 5.70 -2.40
CA THR A 259 9.58 7.09 -2.02
C THR A 259 8.32 7.66 -1.36
N GLU A 260 7.15 7.41 -1.95
CA GLU A 260 5.84 7.77 -1.39
C GLU A 260 5.58 7.11 -0.03
N LEU A 261 5.92 5.82 0.12
CA LEU A 261 5.80 5.11 1.39
C LEU A 261 6.69 5.71 2.48
N ILE A 262 7.99 5.91 2.20
CA ILE A 262 8.93 6.45 3.19
C ILE A 262 8.57 7.89 3.59
N LEU A 263 8.04 8.68 2.66
CA LEU A 263 7.62 10.06 2.92
C LEU A 263 6.20 10.18 3.46
N GLY A 264 5.47 9.06 3.59
CA GLY A 264 4.20 8.97 4.30
C GLY A 264 2.95 9.38 3.49
N GLU A 265 3.01 9.41 2.16
CA GLU A 265 1.84 9.75 1.32
C GLU A 265 0.70 8.71 1.43
N TYR A 266 1.01 7.47 1.82
CA TYR A 266 0.02 6.40 2.00
C TYR A 266 -0.58 6.30 3.40
N MET A 267 -0.27 7.23 4.31
CA MET A 267 -1.06 7.36 5.54
C MET A 267 -2.36 8.09 5.20
N PRO A 268 -3.53 7.48 5.43
CA PRO A 268 -4.77 8.25 5.44
C PRO A 268 -4.63 9.25 6.60
N VAL A 269 -4.49 10.54 6.29
CA VAL A 269 -4.53 11.65 7.25
C VAL A 269 -3.27 11.80 8.13
N SER A 270 -2.30 12.57 7.64
CA SER A 270 -1.38 13.28 8.52
C SER A 270 -2.18 14.29 9.36
N THR A 271 -2.21 14.10 10.67
CA THR A 271 -2.48 15.17 11.62
C THR A 271 -1.48 16.29 11.36
N GLN A 272 -1.95 17.54 11.35
CA GLN A 272 -1.09 18.73 11.30
C GLN A 272 -0.08 18.65 12.45
N GLY A 273 1.20 18.46 12.13
CA GLY A 273 2.27 18.38 13.10
C GLY A 273 3.60 17.98 12.45
N GLU A 274 4.69 18.57 12.91
CA GLU A 274 6.06 18.41 12.41
C GLU A 274 6.63 16.98 12.50
N TRP A 275 5.89 16.05 13.13
CA TRP A 275 6.35 14.69 13.35
C TRP A 275 5.87 13.73 12.24
N ARG A 276 6.80 13.34 11.36
CA ARG A 276 6.61 12.32 10.32
C ARG A 276 7.28 11.01 10.74
N GLY A 277 6.59 10.22 11.57
CA GLY A 277 6.97 8.82 11.83
C GLY A 277 6.91 7.97 10.56
N MET A 278 7.65 6.86 10.52
CA MET A 278 7.41 5.83 9.50
C MET A 278 6.21 4.99 9.95
N SER A 279 5.02 5.53 9.79
CA SER A 279 3.77 4.81 10.02
C SER A 279 3.14 4.48 8.68
N LEU A 280 2.86 3.21 8.45
CA LEU A 280 2.37 2.65 7.20
C LEU A 280 1.31 1.62 7.55
N LEU A 281 0.07 1.92 7.21
CA LEU A 281 -1.07 1.05 7.51
C LEU A 281 -1.84 0.77 6.22
N PHE A 282 -2.05 -0.52 5.97
CA PHE A 282 -2.71 -1.02 4.77
C PHE A 282 -3.98 -1.76 5.18
N PRO A 283 -5.14 -1.43 4.59
CA PRO A 283 -6.35 -2.21 4.79
C PRO A 283 -6.19 -3.59 4.15
N MET A 284 -6.25 -4.65 4.95
CA MET A 284 -6.01 -6.03 4.49
C MET A 284 -7.00 -6.48 3.43
N GLU A 285 -8.27 -6.08 3.55
CA GLU A 285 -9.29 -6.38 2.54
C GLU A 285 -8.88 -5.86 1.16
N LYS A 286 -8.32 -4.64 1.08
CA LYS A 286 -7.87 -4.06 -0.19
C LYS A 286 -6.59 -4.71 -0.70
N LEU A 287 -5.64 -5.03 0.18
CA LEU A 287 -4.46 -5.79 -0.25
C LEU A 287 -4.85 -7.13 -0.86
N PHE A 288 -5.80 -7.84 -0.25
CA PHE A 288 -6.30 -9.10 -0.78
C PHE A 288 -7.05 -8.94 -2.10
N GLU A 289 -7.95 -7.96 -2.21
CA GLU A 289 -8.65 -7.59 -3.46
C GLU A 289 -7.66 -7.38 -4.62
N TYR A 290 -6.67 -6.50 -4.41
CA TYR A 290 -5.65 -6.21 -5.42
C TYR A 290 -4.83 -7.45 -5.79
N PHE A 291 -4.47 -8.26 -4.80
CA PHE A 291 -3.70 -9.48 -5.00
C PHE A 291 -4.44 -10.50 -5.87
N VAL A 292 -5.72 -10.76 -5.57
CA VAL A 292 -6.58 -11.64 -6.36
C VAL A 292 -6.75 -11.10 -7.78
N ALA A 293 -7.08 -9.82 -7.93
CA ALA A 293 -7.27 -9.20 -9.24
C ALA A 293 -6.01 -9.23 -10.11
N TYR A 294 -4.83 -9.02 -9.51
CA TYR A 294 -3.54 -9.13 -10.21
C TYR A 294 -3.34 -10.52 -10.80
N HIS A 295 -3.59 -11.58 -10.02
CA HIS A 295 -3.42 -12.95 -10.49
C HIS A 295 -4.48 -13.35 -11.52
N LEU A 296 -5.73 -12.89 -11.36
CA LEU A 296 -6.78 -13.10 -12.36
C LEU A 296 -6.44 -12.45 -13.72
N ARG A 297 -5.91 -11.22 -13.75
CA ARG A 297 -5.47 -10.57 -15.00
C ARG A 297 -4.42 -11.38 -15.76
N ARG A 298 -3.55 -12.09 -15.03
CA ARG A 298 -2.49 -12.91 -15.61
C ARG A 298 -2.98 -14.31 -16.01
N GLY A 299 -3.92 -14.87 -15.25
CA GLY A 299 -4.52 -16.17 -15.51
C GLY A 299 -5.57 -16.16 -16.62
N LEU A 300 -6.16 -14.99 -16.91
CA LEU A 300 -7.24 -14.80 -17.88
C LEU A 300 -6.90 -13.69 -18.89
N PRO A 301 -5.83 -13.83 -19.69
CA PRO A 301 -5.40 -12.81 -20.65
C PRO A 301 -6.44 -12.51 -21.74
N GLU A 302 -7.36 -13.43 -22.00
CA GLU A 302 -8.45 -13.31 -22.97
C GLU A 302 -9.63 -12.46 -22.48
N TYR A 303 -9.72 -12.16 -21.18
CA TYR A 303 -10.82 -11.40 -20.58
C TYR A 303 -10.36 -10.09 -19.96
N GLN A 304 -11.26 -9.10 -19.91
CA GLN A 304 -10.95 -7.82 -19.29
C GLN A 304 -11.35 -7.83 -17.81
N VAL A 305 -10.37 -7.94 -16.91
CA VAL A 305 -10.56 -7.93 -15.45
C VAL A 305 -10.50 -6.50 -14.89
N LYS A 306 -11.65 -5.98 -14.44
CA LYS A 306 -11.86 -4.60 -13.95
C LYS A 306 -12.04 -4.57 -12.43
N THR A 307 -11.31 -3.71 -11.71
CA THR A 307 -11.44 -3.53 -10.23
C THR A 307 -12.10 -2.20 -9.81
N GLN A 308 -12.38 -1.32 -10.77
CA GLN A 308 -13.05 -0.03 -10.52
C GLN A 308 -14.45 0.02 -11.14
N HIS A 309 -15.05 -1.15 -11.36
CA HIS A 309 -16.32 -1.26 -12.05
C HIS A 309 -17.47 -0.80 -11.14
N SER A 310 -18.10 0.33 -11.50
CA SER A 310 -19.14 0.96 -10.68
C SER A 310 -20.11 1.73 -11.59
N THR A 311 -20.93 1.00 -12.35
CA THR A 311 -21.90 1.59 -13.28
C THR A 311 -23.33 1.55 -12.73
N GLU A 312 -23.61 0.63 -11.81
CA GLU A 312 -24.96 0.37 -11.31
C GLU A 312 -25.24 1.03 -9.95
N HIS A 313 -26.52 1.27 -9.69
CA HIS A 313 -27.04 1.91 -8.48
C HIS A 313 -28.31 1.20 -8.04
N ILE A 314 -28.50 1.04 -6.73
CA ILE A 314 -29.64 0.31 -6.18
C ILE A 314 -30.94 1.12 -6.34
N CYS A 315 -30.90 2.41 -6.00
CA CYS A 315 -32.11 3.23 -5.97
C CYS A 315 -32.03 4.42 -6.94
N LYS A 316 -33.22 4.93 -7.30
CA LYS A 316 -33.39 6.22 -7.94
C LYS A 316 -34.20 7.11 -6.99
N HIS A 317 -33.70 8.31 -6.70
CA HIS A 317 -34.38 9.30 -5.88
C HIS A 317 -34.28 10.67 -6.55
N GLN A 318 -35.42 11.36 -6.72
CA GLN A 318 -35.47 12.68 -7.38
C GLN A 318 -34.69 12.69 -8.71
N GLN A 319 -34.97 11.70 -9.57
CA GLN A 319 -34.31 11.48 -10.86
C GLN A 319 -32.82 11.12 -10.83
N SER A 320 -32.17 11.18 -9.66
CA SER A 320 -30.78 10.82 -9.46
C SER A 320 -30.63 9.36 -9.05
N LYS A 321 -29.63 8.68 -9.63
CA LYS A 321 -29.24 7.32 -9.23
C LYS A 321 -28.41 7.43 -7.94
N ILE A 322 -28.79 6.72 -6.89
CA ILE A 322 -28.16 6.76 -5.57
C ILE A 322 -27.89 5.34 -5.04
N PHE A 323 -27.01 5.21 -4.06
CA PHE A 323 -26.49 3.93 -3.54
C PHE A 323 -25.80 3.11 -4.64
N LYS A 324 -24.62 3.60 -5.02
CA LYS A 324 -23.77 3.02 -6.07
C LYS A 324 -23.27 1.64 -5.66
N LEU A 325 -23.41 0.67 -6.56
CA LEU A 325 -22.80 -0.65 -6.41
C LEU A 325 -21.36 -0.63 -6.93
N LYS A 326 -20.49 -1.34 -6.24
CA LYS A 326 -19.07 -1.44 -6.59
C LYS A 326 -18.55 -2.83 -6.24
N PRO A 327 -18.69 -3.82 -7.15
CA PRO A 327 -18.00 -5.09 -7.00
C PRO A 327 -16.49 -4.88 -6.95
N ASP A 328 -15.81 -5.72 -6.19
CA ASP A 328 -14.35 -5.73 -6.12
C ASP A 328 -13.73 -6.06 -7.48
N ILE A 329 -14.29 -7.07 -8.18
CA ILE A 329 -13.78 -7.51 -9.47
C ILE A 329 -14.95 -7.82 -10.41
N PHE A 330 -14.87 -7.31 -11.63
CA PHE A 330 -15.76 -7.63 -12.74
C PHE A 330 -14.96 -8.20 -13.90
N ILE A 331 -15.33 -9.38 -14.37
CA ILE A 331 -14.71 -10.01 -15.54
C ILE A 331 -15.64 -9.84 -16.72
N ASP A 332 -15.21 -9.01 -17.66
CA ASP A 332 -15.90 -8.76 -18.92
C ASP A 332 -15.51 -9.82 -19.95
N ARG A 333 -16.51 -10.60 -20.38
CA ARG A 333 -16.37 -11.72 -21.31
C ARG A 333 -17.18 -11.50 -22.59
N SER A 334 -17.63 -10.27 -22.83
CA SER A 334 -18.48 -9.94 -23.98
C SER A 334 -17.81 -10.27 -25.33
N GLN A 335 -16.48 -10.26 -25.38
CA GLN A 335 -15.71 -10.56 -26.59
C GLN A 335 -15.75 -12.03 -27.00
N THR A 336 -16.13 -12.94 -26.10
CA THR A 336 -16.15 -14.39 -26.36
C THR A 336 -17.56 -14.98 -26.34
N ASN A 337 -18.60 -14.15 -26.42
CA ASN A 337 -20.02 -14.53 -26.26
C ASN A 337 -20.33 -15.26 -24.93
N ALA A 338 -19.42 -15.21 -23.95
CA ALA A 338 -19.65 -15.79 -22.64
C ALA A 338 -20.26 -14.77 -21.68
N LYS A 339 -20.99 -15.24 -20.68
CA LYS A 339 -21.61 -14.37 -19.67
C LYS A 339 -20.53 -13.78 -18.75
N ASN A 340 -20.70 -12.50 -18.41
CA ASN A 340 -19.85 -11.80 -17.46
C ASN A 340 -19.91 -12.44 -16.08
N ILE A 341 -18.87 -12.22 -15.28
CA ILE A 341 -18.77 -12.75 -13.91
C ILE A 341 -18.44 -11.60 -12.96
N VAL A 342 -19.10 -11.60 -11.80
CA VAL A 342 -18.74 -10.70 -10.70
C VAL A 342 -18.05 -11.51 -9.62
N LEU A 343 -16.96 -10.97 -9.08
CA LEU A 343 -16.31 -11.49 -7.89
C LEU A 343 -16.26 -10.45 -6.80
N ASP A 344 -16.37 -10.93 -5.57
CA ASP A 344 -16.21 -10.13 -4.37
C ASP A 344 -15.27 -10.88 -3.41
N THR A 345 -14.26 -10.18 -2.91
CA THR A 345 -13.15 -10.77 -2.16
C THR A 345 -13.35 -10.48 -0.68
N LYS A 346 -13.17 -11.48 0.17
CA LYS A 346 -13.35 -11.35 1.61
C LYS A 346 -12.11 -11.85 2.35
N TRP A 347 -11.44 -10.94 3.08
CA TRP A 347 -10.35 -11.28 3.98
C TRP A 347 -10.92 -11.80 5.31
N LYS A 348 -11.43 -13.03 5.31
CA LYS A 348 -12.03 -13.67 6.49
C LYS A 348 -11.65 -15.14 6.56
N LEU A 349 -11.57 -15.64 7.79
CA LEU A 349 -11.33 -17.05 8.08
C LEU A 349 -12.68 -17.78 8.12
N ILE A 350 -12.96 -18.60 7.11
CA ILE A 350 -14.15 -19.45 7.03
C ILE A 350 -13.83 -20.93 7.25
N ASN A 351 -14.86 -21.74 7.50
CA ASN A 351 -14.71 -23.18 7.71
C ASN A 351 -15.76 -23.96 6.91
N GLN A 352 -15.32 -24.70 5.89
CA GLN A 352 -16.19 -25.50 5.02
C GLN A 352 -16.91 -26.64 5.72
N ASN A 353 -16.43 -27.05 6.90
CA ASN A 353 -17.03 -28.12 7.67
C ASN A 353 -18.07 -27.61 8.69
N ASP A 354 -18.17 -26.29 8.88
CA ASP A 354 -19.09 -25.68 9.85
C ASP A 354 -20.43 -25.29 9.21
N ARG A 355 -21.23 -26.29 8.82
CA ARG A 355 -22.55 -26.04 8.22
C ARG A 355 -23.50 -25.33 9.20
N GLY A 356 -23.42 -25.64 10.50
CA GLY A 356 -24.26 -25.05 11.55
C GLY A 356 -24.00 -23.54 11.72
N GLY A 357 -22.75 -23.12 11.67
CA GLY A 357 -22.33 -21.71 11.61
C GLY A 357 -22.44 -21.08 10.22
N ARG A 358 -23.13 -21.72 9.27
CA ARG A 358 -23.28 -21.26 7.88
C ARG A 358 -21.93 -20.99 7.20
N TYR A 359 -20.96 -21.85 7.51
CA TYR A 359 -19.57 -21.79 7.03
C TYR A 359 -18.78 -20.55 7.47
N GLY A 360 -19.35 -19.66 8.28
CA GLY A 360 -18.79 -18.34 8.60
C GLY A 360 -19.15 -17.23 7.60
N LEU A 361 -20.11 -17.47 6.68
CA LEU A 361 -20.61 -16.47 5.75
C LEU A 361 -21.53 -15.47 6.47
N LYS A 362 -21.36 -14.17 6.19
CA LYS A 362 -22.23 -13.12 6.76
C LYS A 362 -23.43 -12.85 5.84
N ASP A 363 -24.60 -12.62 6.42
CA ASP A 363 -25.82 -12.29 5.68
C ASP A 363 -25.65 -11.06 4.78
N SER A 364 -24.90 -10.06 5.24
CA SER A 364 -24.56 -8.87 4.45
C SER A 364 -23.77 -9.21 3.18
N ASP A 365 -22.87 -10.19 3.24
CA ASP A 365 -22.05 -10.61 2.10
C ASP A 365 -22.95 -11.31 1.06
N ILE A 366 -23.92 -12.12 1.51
CA ILE A 366 -24.90 -12.79 0.63
C ILE A 366 -25.88 -11.79 0.00
N GLN A 367 -26.34 -10.80 0.75
CA GLN A 367 -27.20 -9.73 0.22
C GLN A 367 -26.46 -8.91 -0.85
N GLN A 368 -25.18 -8.61 -0.63
CA GLN A 368 -24.34 -7.90 -1.59
C GLN A 368 -24.17 -8.69 -2.90
N THR A 369 -23.92 -10.01 -2.82
CA THR A 369 -23.81 -10.85 -4.02
C THR A 369 -25.13 -10.96 -4.79
N PHE A 370 -26.26 -11.00 -4.10
CA PHE A 370 -27.57 -10.95 -4.76
C PHE A 370 -27.77 -9.65 -5.54
N ALA A 371 -27.42 -8.50 -4.96
CA ALA A 371 -27.46 -7.22 -5.66
C ALA A 371 -26.56 -7.23 -6.91
N TYR A 372 -25.34 -7.74 -6.80
CA TYR A 372 -24.47 -7.84 -7.97
C TYR A 372 -25.02 -8.76 -9.06
N SER A 373 -25.56 -9.93 -8.67
CA SER A 373 -26.21 -10.85 -9.60
C SER A 373 -27.35 -10.17 -10.35
N HIS A 374 -28.18 -9.38 -9.65
CA HIS A 374 -29.30 -8.67 -10.26
C HIS A 374 -28.83 -7.57 -11.22
N TYR A 375 -28.07 -6.60 -10.71
CA TYR A 375 -27.79 -5.36 -11.43
C TYR A 375 -26.73 -5.52 -12.53
N TYR A 376 -25.71 -6.36 -12.31
CA TYR A 376 -24.63 -6.53 -13.29
C TYR A 376 -24.83 -7.74 -14.21
N LEU A 377 -25.51 -8.78 -13.73
CA LEU A 377 -25.57 -10.07 -14.43
C LEU A 377 -26.99 -10.46 -14.85
N LYS A 378 -28.02 -9.68 -14.49
CA LYS A 378 -29.45 -9.98 -14.75
C LYS A 378 -29.86 -11.39 -14.31
N HIS A 379 -29.18 -11.92 -13.30
CA HIS A 379 -29.30 -13.31 -12.84
C HIS A 379 -29.01 -14.39 -13.90
N GLU A 380 -28.21 -14.10 -14.91
CA GLU A 380 -27.86 -15.04 -16.00
C GLU A 380 -26.49 -15.71 -15.82
N SER A 381 -25.78 -15.37 -14.74
CA SER A 381 -24.41 -15.82 -14.50
C SER A 381 -24.10 -15.88 -13.01
N GLU A 382 -22.92 -16.40 -12.70
CA GLU A 382 -22.42 -16.62 -11.35
C GLU A 382 -21.81 -15.38 -10.71
N VAL A 383 -22.01 -15.27 -9.39
CA VAL A 383 -21.25 -14.38 -8.52
C VAL A 383 -20.33 -15.24 -7.66
N ILE A 384 -19.05 -14.90 -7.60
CA ILE A 384 -18.04 -15.69 -6.90
C ILE A 384 -17.55 -14.91 -5.67
N LEU A 385 -17.73 -15.49 -4.49
CA LEU A 385 -17.05 -15.04 -3.28
C LEU A 385 -15.70 -15.73 -3.16
N VAL A 386 -14.64 -14.94 -3.03
CA VAL A 386 -13.27 -15.42 -2.92
C VAL A 386 -12.78 -15.20 -1.50
N TYR A 387 -12.38 -16.27 -0.82
CA TYR A 387 -11.79 -16.23 0.52
C TYR A 387 -10.39 -16.84 0.51
N PRO A 388 -9.50 -16.47 1.45
CA PRO A 388 -8.18 -17.06 1.52
C PRO A 388 -8.25 -18.55 1.86
N TYR A 389 -7.51 -19.37 1.11
CA TYR A 389 -7.35 -20.81 1.31
C TYR A 389 -6.81 -21.13 2.70
N ARG A 390 -7.30 -22.21 3.32
CA ARG A 390 -6.74 -22.76 4.56
C ARG A 390 -6.78 -24.28 4.54
N ALA A 391 -5.62 -24.91 4.66
CA ALA A 391 -5.51 -26.36 4.74
C ALA A 391 -6.41 -26.93 5.85
N GLY A 392 -7.25 -27.92 5.52
CA GLY A 392 -8.14 -28.59 6.48
C GLY A 392 -9.32 -27.75 7.00
N LYS A 393 -9.44 -26.48 6.63
CA LYS A 393 -10.56 -25.59 7.02
C LYS A 393 -11.33 -25.05 5.83
N PHE A 394 -10.63 -24.58 4.79
CA PHE A 394 -11.21 -24.10 3.56
C PHE A 394 -10.24 -24.34 2.40
N ASP A 395 -10.15 -25.59 1.97
CA ASP A 395 -9.20 -26.07 0.97
C ASP A 395 -9.84 -26.45 -0.36
N LYS A 396 -11.17 -26.50 -0.41
CA LYS A 396 -11.96 -26.72 -1.62
C LYS A 396 -13.13 -25.74 -1.69
N PRO A 397 -13.66 -25.47 -2.89
CA PRO A 397 -14.91 -24.73 -3.04
C PRO A 397 -16.04 -25.36 -2.21
N LEU A 398 -16.94 -24.51 -1.69
CA LEU A 398 -18.23 -25.00 -1.17
C LEU A 398 -19.12 -25.42 -2.35
N ASP A 399 -20.12 -26.25 -2.06
CA ASP A 399 -21.18 -26.57 -3.02
C ASP A 399 -21.88 -25.28 -3.47
N ASP A 400 -22.29 -25.23 -4.74
CA ASP A 400 -22.97 -24.08 -5.32
C ASP A 400 -24.23 -23.71 -4.54
N PHE A 401 -24.38 -22.44 -4.19
CA PHE A 401 -25.60 -21.91 -3.61
C PHE A 401 -26.53 -21.42 -4.73
N GLY A 402 -27.69 -22.06 -4.86
CA GLY A 402 -28.77 -21.58 -5.74
C GLY A 402 -29.56 -20.44 -5.09
N PHE A 403 -29.84 -19.39 -5.84
CA PHE A 403 -30.77 -18.35 -5.40
C PHE A 403 -32.22 -18.86 -5.57
N ARG A 404 -33.09 -18.64 -4.57
CA ARG A 404 -34.46 -19.19 -4.57
C ARG A 404 -35.35 -18.74 -5.72
N HIS A 405 -35.08 -17.58 -6.32
CA HIS A 405 -35.94 -16.94 -7.33
C HIS A 405 -35.32 -16.90 -8.73
N THR A 406 -34.20 -17.59 -8.96
CA THR A 406 -33.58 -17.69 -10.28
C THR A 406 -32.88 -19.03 -10.44
N TYR A 407 -33.03 -19.62 -11.62
CA TYR A 407 -32.37 -20.89 -11.99
C TYR A 407 -31.06 -20.67 -12.75
N GLY A 408 -30.82 -19.44 -13.24
CA GLY A 408 -29.66 -19.09 -14.05
C GLY A 408 -28.45 -18.61 -13.25
N ALA A 409 -28.67 -17.99 -12.10
CA ALA A 409 -27.60 -17.47 -11.26
C ALA A 409 -27.27 -18.40 -10.09
N LYS A 410 -25.98 -18.49 -9.80
CA LYS A 410 -25.43 -19.23 -8.68
C LYS A 410 -24.46 -18.36 -7.90
N LEU A 411 -24.34 -18.65 -6.61
CA LEU A 411 -23.28 -18.12 -5.77
C LEU A 411 -22.25 -19.23 -5.55
N ARG A 412 -21.01 -18.98 -5.97
CA ARG A 412 -19.86 -19.86 -5.74
C ARG A 412 -19.01 -19.28 -4.62
N VAL A 413 -18.50 -20.13 -3.74
CA VAL A 413 -17.58 -19.73 -2.65
C VAL A 413 -16.29 -20.52 -2.83
N VAL A 414 -15.19 -19.83 -3.18
CA VAL A 414 -13.96 -20.47 -3.65
C VAL A 414 -12.74 -20.06 -2.81
N PRO A 415 -11.82 -20.99 -2.51
CA PRO A 415 -10.55 -20.68 -1.86
C PRO A 415 -9.54 -20.11 -2.85
N PHE A 416 -8.81 -19.08 -2.42
CA PHE A 416 -7.66 -18.54 -3.11
C PHE A 416 -6.38 -18.90 -2.37
N ASN A 417 -5.55 -19.75 -2.98
CA ASN A 417 -4.29 -20.17 -2.38
C ASN A 417 -3.24 -19.05 -2.51
N LEU A 418 -2.87 -18.46 -1.37
CA LEU A 418 -1.90 -17.36 -1.31
C LEU A 418 -0.47 -17.82 -1.60
N ASP A 419 -0.15 -19.09 -1.37
CA ASP A 419 1.17 -19.67 -1.65
C ASP A 419 1.31 -20.03 -3.13
N GLU A 420 0.23 -20.55 -3.72
CA GLU A 420 0.16 -20.98 -5.13
C GLU A 420 -0.90 -20.20 -5.95
N PRO A 421 -0.79 -18.86 -6.03
CA PRO A 421 -1.84 -18.04 -6.65
C PRO A 421 -1.99 -18.25 -8.15
N GLN A 422 -0.96 -18.79 -8.83
CA GLN A 422 -0.99 -19.18 -10.23
C GLN A 422 -1.95 -20.35 -10.54
N ASN A 423 -2.30 -21.15 -9.52
CA ASN A 423 -3.19 -22.29 -9.66
C ASN A 423 -4.68 -21.91 -9.51
N PHE A 424 -4.97 -20.63 -9.21
CA PHE A 424 -6.33 -20.17 -9.05
C PHE A 424 -7.07 -20.13 -10.38
N LYS A 425 -8.07 -21.02 -10.53
CA LYS A 425 -8.93 -21.13 -11.70
C LYS A 425 -10.38 -21.01 -11.29
N ILE A 426 -11.11 -20.17 -12.01
CA ILE A 426 -12.54 -19.90 -11.79
C ILE A 426 -13.40 -20.14 -13.04
N ILE A 427 -12.75 -20.26 -14.21
CA ILE A 427 -13.34 -20.54 -15.53
C ILE A 427 -12.72 -21.83 -16.07
#